data_AF-A0A822H7P2-F1
#
_entry.id   AF-A0A822H7P2-F1
#
_cell.length_a   1.000
_cell.length_b   1.000
_cell.length_c   1.000
_cell.angle_alpha   90.00
_cell.angle_beta   90.00
_cell.angle_gamma   90.00
#
_symmetry.space_group_name_H-M   'P 1'
#
loop_
_entity.id
_entity.type
_entity.pdbx_description
1 polymer ?
#
loop_
_entity_poly.entity_id
_entity_poly.type
_entity_poly.pdbx_seq_one_letter_code
_entity_poly.pdbx_strand_id
1 'polypeptide(L)'
;MIKDNSQYVFTFSSGKKWKTRRRIITPSFHDSNLLANYIDIFNEQLDIGLKCFQTLADQQVETDLYPLISAWTLDVICETAMGKTVRAQTEESEYIKAVVRITELIALRTRSPWLWPRTIFKLTAQGREHDRLLKIIHKFTRQ
;
A
#
# COMPACT_ATOMS: atom_id res chain seq x y z
N MET A 1 -6.24 1.84 -31.05
CA MET A 1 -5.30 2.85 -30.52
C MET A 1 -5.79 3.30 -29.14
N ILE A 2 -5.48 2.52 -28.10
CA ILE A 2 -5.97 2.76 -26.73
C ILE A 2 -5.16 3.94 -26.19
N LYS A 3 -5.80 5.10 -26.01
CA LYS A 3 -5.17 6.26 -25.37
C LYS A 3 -4.82 5.86 -23.93
N ASP A 4 -3.53 5.70 -23.70
CA ASP A 4 -2.92 5.31 -22.44
C ASP A 4 -3.06 6.44 -21.39
N ASN A 5 -4.23 6.45 -20.76
CA ASN A 5 -4.61 7.33 -19.64
C ASN A 5 -4.39 6.65 -18.27
N SER A 6 -3.41 5.74 -18.17
CA SER A 6 -2.90 5.26 -16.89
C SER A 6 -2.12 6.38 -16.20
N GLN A 7 -2.82 7.31 -15.53
CA GLN A 7 -2.18 8.31 -14.66
C GLN A 7 -1.63 7.70 -13.36
N TYR A 8 -2.04 6.47 -13.00
CA TYR A 8 -1.92 5.98 -11.64
C TYR A 8 -1.05 4.74 -11.46
N VAL A 9 -0.71 4.00 -12.53
CA VAL A 9 -0.05 2.69 -12.36
C VAL A 9 1.20 2.57 -13.24
N PHE A 10 2.35 2.39 -12.57
CA PHE A 10 3.68 2.24 -13.18
C PHE A 10 3.73 1.13 -14.24
N THR A 11 3.10 -0.01 -13.95
CA THR A 11 3.05 -1.21 -14.80
C THR A 11 2.25 -1.04 -16.10
N PHE A 12 1.32 -0.09 -16.16
CA PHE A 12 0.51 0.15 -17.36
C PHE A 12 0.94 1.41 -18.13
N SER A 13 2.07 2.03 -17.78
CA SER A 13 2.54 3.25 -18.46
C SER A 13 3.36 2.93 -19.72
N SER A 14 3.06 3.56 -20.86
CA SER A 14 3.75 3.34 -22.13
C SER A 14 5.20 3.86 -22.17
N GLY A 15 6.04 3.13 -22.93
CA GLY A 15 7.48 3.28 -23.17
C GLY A 15 8.21 4.45 -22.52
N LYS A 16 7.98 5.69 -22.99
CA LYS A 16 8.70 6.87 -22.47
C LYS A 16 8.39 7.17 -21.00
N LYS A 17 7.13 7.07 -20.59
CA LYS A 17 6.70 7.33 -19.20
C LYS A 17 7.23 6.28 -18.24
N TRP A 18 7.18 5.01 -18.63
CA TRP A 18 7.74 3.90 -17.85
C TRP A 18 9.25 4.08 -17.67
N LYS A 19 9.99 4.34 -18.75
CA LYS A 19 11.46 4.51 -18.71
C LYS A 19 11.86 5.65 -17.77
N THR A 20 11.18 6.80 -17.84
CA THR A 20 11.46 7.94 -16.95
C THR A 20 11.20 7.60 -15.49
N ARG A 21 10.05 6.98 -15.17
CA ARG A 21 9.72 6.60 -13.79
C ARG A 21 10.70 5.56 -13.24
N ARG A 22 11.07 4.56 -14.05
CA ARG A 22 11.99 3.50 -13.62
C ARG A 22 13.39 4.06 -13.34
N ARG A 23 13.88 4.99 -14.16
CA ARG A 23 15.16 5.67 -13.93
C ARG A 23 15.22 6.38 -12.56
N ILE A 24 14.09 6.93 -12.09
CA ILE A 24 14.03 7.63 -10.80
C ILE A 24 14.00 6.63 -9.62
N ILE A 25 13.31 5.51 -9.78
CA ILE A 25 13.06 4.55 -8.68
C ILE A 25 14.21 3.55 -8.50
N THR A 26 14.85 3.10 -9.58
CA THR A 26 15.87 2.03 -9.53
C THR A 26 17.04 2.31 -8.56
N PRO A 27 17.58 3.53 -8.43
CA PRO A 27 18.67 3.80 -7.48
C PRO A 27 18.31 3.40 -6.03
N SER A 28 17.06 3.63 -5.62
CA SER A 28 16.58 3.32 -4.27
C SER A 28 16.62 1.84 -3.89
N PHE A 29 16.82 0.94 -4.86
CA PHE A 29 16.90 -0.51 -4.67
C PHE A 29 18.25 -1.10 -5.09
N HIS A 30 19.15 -0.32 -5.69
CA HIS A 30 20.47 -0.78 -6.14
C HIS A 30 21.59 -0.25 -5.23
N ASP A 31 21.36 0.87 -4.55
CA ASP A 31 22.35 1.49 -3.67
C ASP A 31 22.43 0.71 -2.34
N SER A 32 23.52 -0.05 -2.15
CA SER A 32 23.74 -0.88 -0.96
C SER A 32 23.71 -0.09 0.36
N ASN A 33 24.20 1.15 0.34
CA ASN A 33 24.22 2.03 1.52
C ASN A 33 22.81 2.41 1.98
N LEU A 34 21.87 2.57 1.03
CA LEU A 34 20.49 2.89 1.35
C LEU A 34 19.75 1.64 1.85
N LEU A 35 20.02 0.48 1.25
CA LEU A 35 19.49 -0.81 1.70
C LEU A 35 19.93 -1.14 3.13
N ALA A 36 21.17 -0.79 3.50
CA ALA A 36 21.65 -0.96 4.87
C ALA A 36 20.80 -0.15 5.87
N ASN A 37 20.46 1.11 5.54
CA ASN A 37 19.59 1.94 6.38
C ASN A 37 18.17 1.39 6.52
N TYR A 38 17.68 0.62 5.54
CA TYR A 38 16.36 -0.03 5.66
C TYR A 38 16.35 -1.14 6.71
N ILE A 39 17.50 -1.79 6.97
CA ILE A 39 17.60 -2.82 8.00
C ILE A 39 17.34 -2.24 9.39
N ASP A 40 17.80 -1.02 9.65
CA ASP A 40 17.54 -0.35 10.92
C ASP A 40 16.03 -0.12 11.13
N ILE A 41 15.34 0.36 10.09
CA ILE A 41 13.88 0.53 10.09
C ILE A 41 13.17 -0.82 10.30
N PHE A 42 13.66 -1.89 9.67
CA PHE A 42 13.07 -3.22 9.82
C PHE A 42 13.19 -3.70 11.26
N ASN A 43 14.34 -3.51 11.89
CA ASN A 43 14.58 -3.90 13.29
C ASN A 43 13.69 -3.10 14.25
N GLU A 44 13.59 -1.78 14.06
CA GLU A 44 12.72 -0.93 14.89
C GLU A 44 11.24 -1.36 14.81
N GLN A 45 10.74 -1.63 13.59
CA GLN A 45 9.37 -2.12 13.42
C GLN A 45 9.18 -3.56 13.92
N LEU A 46 10.21 -4.40 13.81
CA LEU A 46 10.19 -5.76 14.31
C LEU A 46 10.15 -5.82 15.84
N ASP A 47 10.82 -4.90 16.55
CA ASP A 47 10.73 -4.79 18.02
C ASP A 47 9.30 -4.48 18.49
N ILE A 48 8.55 -3.65 17.73
CA ILE A 48 7.14 -3.37 17.98
C ILE A 48 6.29 -4.61 17.68
N GLY A 49 6.54 -5.27 16.54
CA GLY A 49 5.83 -6.48 16.14
C GLY A 49 6.02 -7.61 17.13
N LEU A 50 7.23 -7.84 17.63
CA LEU A 50 7.54 -8.86 18.62
C LEU A 50 6.73 -8.69 19.92
N LYS A 51 6.52 -7.45 20.39
CA LYS A 51 5.65 -7.18 21.55
C LYS A 51 4.20 -7.58 21.28
N CYS A 52 3.71 -7.34 20.07
CA CYS A 52 2.37 -7.75 19.65
C CYS A 52 2.27 -9.29 19.55
N PHE A 53 3.29 -9.96 19.00
CA PHE A 53 3.36 -11.42 18.95
C PHE A 53 3.43 -12.05 20.35
N GLN A 54 4.22 -11.48 21.26
CA GLN A 54 4.29 -11.95 22.65
C GLN A 54 2.93 -11.89 23.34
N THR A 55 2.21 -10.77 23.17
CA THR A 55 0.85 -10.62 23.74
C THR A 55 -0.12 -11.67 23.22
N LEU A 56 0.00 -12.07 21.94
CA LEU A 56 -0.81 -13.14 21.36
C LEU A 56 -0.36 -14.53 21.83
N ALA A 57 0.95 -14.75 21.97
CA ALA A 57 1.51 -16.00 22.46
C ALA A 57 1.12 -16.28 23.93
N ASP A 58 1.03 -15.24 24.75
CA ASP A 58 0.61 -15.33 26.15
C ASP A 58 -0.86 -15.78 26.29
N GLN A 59 -1.70 -15.52 25.28
CA GLN A 59 -3.09 -15.96 25.28
C GLN A 59 -3.23 -17.48 25.04
N GLN A 60 -2.19 -18.15 24.54
CA GLN A 60 -2.18 -19.59 24.26
C GLN A 60 -3.34 -20.03 23.33
N VAL A 61 -3.81 -19.14 22.45
CA VAL A 61 -4.88 -19.40 21.48
C VAL A 61 -4.28 -19.51 20.07
N GLU A 62 -4.73 -20.50 19.31
CA GLU A 62 -4.43 -20.58 17.87
C GLU A 62 -5.01 -19.35 17.17
N THR A 63 -4.12 -18.49 16.69
CA THR A 63 -4.48 -17.18 16.10
C THR A 63 -3.87 -17.07 14.71
N ASP A 64 -4.63 -16.52 13.77
CA ASP A 64 -4.12 -16.20 12.44
C ASP A 64 -3.09 -15.06 12.52
N LEU A 65 -1.86 -15.34 12.09
CA LEU A 65 -0.76 -14.36 12.08
C LEU A 65 -0.81 -13.46 10.84
N TYR A 66 -1.58 -13.81 9.82
CA TYR A 66 -1.63 -13.06 8.56
C TYR A 66 -1.97 -11.58 8.73
N PRO A 67 -2.97 -11.17 9.55
CA PRO A 67 -3.28 -9.76 9.76
C PRO A 67 -2.12 -9.00 10.43
N LEU A 68 -1.45 -9.62 11.40
CA LEU A 68 -0.35 -9.00 12.13
C LEU A 68 0.89 -8.83 11.25
N ILE A 69 1.26 -9.86 10.47
CA ILE A 69 2.36 -9.77 9.50
C ILE A 69 2.04 -8.75 8.41
N SER A 70 0.79 -8.69 7.95
CA SER A 70 0.36 -7.71 6.96
C SER A 70 0.47 -6.27 7.49
N ALA A 71 0.11 -6.04 8.76
CA ALA A 71 0.25 -4.75 9.42
C ALA A 71 1.72 -4.34 9.60
N TRP A 72 2.57 -5.26 10.08
CA TRP A 72 4.02 -5.02 10.18
C TRP A 72 4.65 -4.70 8.83
N THR A 73 4.31 -5.47 7.79
CA THR A 73 4.81 -5.24 6.42
C THR A 73 4.42 -3.85 5.91
N LEU A 74 3.21 -3.41 6.23
CA LEU A 74 2.73 -2.10 5.82
C LEU A 74 3.49 -0.96 6.52
N ASP A 75 3.75 -1.08 7.83
CA ASP A 75 4.53 -0.10 8.58
C ASP A 75 5.95 0.03 8.02
N VAL A 76 6.61 -1.11 7.79
CA VAL A 76 7.95 -1.16 7.20
C VAL A 76 7.99 -0.48 5.83
N ILE A 77 7.05 -0.76 4.93
CA ILE A 77 7.02 -0.15 3.60
C ILE A 77 6.71 1.34 3.68
N CYS A 78 5.76 1.75 4.52
CA CYS A 78 5.41 3.17 4.66
C CYS A 78 6.56 3.97 5.28
N GLU A 79 7.30 3.43 6.22
CA GLU A 79 8.43 4.11 6.82
C GLU A 79 9.64 4.18 5.87
N THR A 80 10.00 3.07 5.23
CA THR A 80 11.11 3.05 4.26
C THR A 80 10.83 3.90 3.02
N ALA A 81 9.61 3.85 2.46
CA ALA A 81 9.29 4.53 1.20
C ALA A 81 8.75 5.96 1.39
N MET A 82 8.04 6.23 2.49
CA MET A 82 7.39 7.52 2.73
C MET A 82 8.01 8.32 3.89
N GLY A 83 8.90 7.72 4.68
CA GLY A 83 9.51 8.37 5.85
C GLY A 83 8.50 8.70 6.94
N LYS A 84 7.36 7.99 6.99
CA LYS A 84 6.28 8.22 7.95
C LYS A 84 5.90 6.96 8.69
N THR A 85 5.75 7.08 10.01
CA THR A 85 5.24 6.03 10.88
C THR A 85 3.72 6.02 10.83
N VAL A 86 3.14 4.91 10.35
CA VAL A 86 1.67 4.72 10.22
C VAL A 86 1.09 4.02 11.45
N ARG A 87 1.91 3.25 12.17
CA ARG A 87 1.55 2.48 13.39
C ARG A 87 0.41 1.49 13.14
N ALA A 88 0.43 0.82 12.00
CA ALA A 88 -0.54 -0.18 11.60
C ALA A 88 -0.67 -1.35 12.57
N GLN A 89 0.41 -1.67 13.29
CA GLN A 89 0.44 -2.77 14.25
C GLN A 89 -0.33 -2.46 15.55
N THR A 90 -0.46 -1.19 15.94
CA THR A 90 -1.01 -0.79 17.24
C THR A 90 -2.26 0.06 17.15
N GLU A 91 -2.44 0.81 16.05
CA GLU A 91 -3.54 1.75 15.87
C GLU A 91 -4.35 1.41 14.62
N GLU A 92 -5.68 1.41 14.75
CA GLU A 92 -6.57 1.32 13.59
C GLU A 92 -6.59 2.65 12.83
N SER A 93 -5.66 2.83 11.90
CA SER A 93 -5.63 4.04 11.06
C SER A 93 -6.69 3.99 9.96
N GLU A 94 -7.44 5.10 9.80
CA GLU A 94 -8.37 5.31 8.68
C GLU A 94 -7.67 5.15 7.32
N TYR A 95 -6.38 5.50 7.25
CA TYR A 95 -5.55 5.32 6.08
C TYR A 95 -5.40 3.84 5.69
N ILE A 96 -5.11 2.97 6.67
CA ILE A 96 -4.90 1.53 6.42
C ILE A 96 -6.20 0.89 5.94
N LYS A 97 -7.31 1.20 6.62
CA LYS A 97 -8.64 0.73 6.21
C LYS A 97 -8.96 1.19 4.79
N ALA A 98 -8.60 2.42 4.42
CA ALA A 98 -8.78 2.93 3.07
C ALA A 98 -7.89 2.23 2.03
N VAL A 99 -6.63 1.91 2.37
CA VAL A 99 -5.68 1.21 1.49
C VAL A 99 -6.09 -0.25 1.26
N VAL A 100 -6.51 -0.97 2.31
CA VAL A 100 -7.01 -2.34 2.18
C VAL A 100 -8.26 -2.35 1.31
N ARG A 101 -9.22 -1.48 1.61
CA ARG A 101 -10.49 -1.42 0.88
C ARG A 101 -10.32 -1.01 -0.58
N ILE A 102 -9.46 -0.05 -0.88
CA ILE A 102 -9.22 0.34 -2.28
C ILE A 102 -8.54 -0.81 -3.06
N THR A 103 -7.68 -1.59 -2.41
CA THR A 103 -7.00 -2.74 -3.02
C THR A 103 -8.01 -3.83 -3.39
N GLU A 104 -8.99 -4.11 -2.52
CA GLU A 104 -10.11 -5.01 -2.82
C GLU A 104 -10.93 -4.51 -4.02
N LEU A 105 -11.29 -3.22 -4.03
CA LEU A 105 -12.06 -2.63 -5.13
C LEU A 105 -11.30 -2.71 -6.47
N ILE A 106 -9.98 -2.50 -6.45
CA ILE A 106 -9.12 -2.65 -7.63
C ILE A 106 -9.08 -4.12 -8.08
N ALA A 107 -8.96 -5.08 -7.17
CA ALA A 107 -8.97 -6.50 -7.49
C ALA A 107 -10.30 -6.92 -8.13
N LEU A 108 -11.42 -6.47 -7.56
CA LEU A 108 -12.77 -6.70 -8.10
C LEU A 108 -12.93 -6.10 -9.50
N ARG A 109 -12.49 -4.85 -9.70
CA ARG A 109 -12.53 -4.17 -10.99
C ARG A 109 -11.66 -4.88 -12.04
N THR A 110 -10.51 -5.40 -11.62
CA THR A 110 -9.61 -6.15 -12.51
C THR A 110 -10.27 -7.44 -13.02
N ARG A 111 -11.03 -8.13 -12.16
CA ARG A 111 -11.77 -9.36 -12.49
C ARG A 111 -13.09 -9.13 -13.24
N SER A 112 -13.56 -7.88 -13.33
CA SER A 112 -14.88 -7.52 -13.88
C SER A 112 -14.76 -6.61 -15.11
N PRO A 113 -14.65 -7.17 -16.33
CA PRO A 113 -14.44 -6.38 -17.55
C PRO A 113 -15.48 -5.29 -17.81
N TRP A 114 -16.73 -5.49 -17.39
CA TRP A 114 -17.81 -4.49 -17.52
C TRP A 114 -17.60 -3.24 -16.64
N LEU A 115 -16.73 -3.30 -15.63
CA LEU A 115 -16.35 -2.16 -14.79
C LEU A 115 -15.07 -1.46 -15.27
N TRP A 116 -14.47 -1.88 -16.39
CA TRP A 116 -13.29 -1.22 -16.93
C TRP A 116 -13.58 0.18 -17.45
N PRO A 117 -14.69 0.45 -18.17
CA PRO A 117 -15.02 1.79 -18.62
C PRO A 117 -15.19 2.75 -17.43
N ARG A 118 -14.40 3.83 -17.41
CA ARG A 118 -14.34 4.77 -16.28
C ARG A 118 -15.68 5.43 -16.01
N THR A 119 -16.46 5.72 -17.04
CA THR A 119 -17.81 6.32 -16.91
C THR A 119 -18.74 5.39 -16.17
N ILE A 120 -18.82 4.12 -16.61
CA ILE A 120 -19.65 3.10 -15.97
C ILE A 120 -19.22 2.91 -14.51
N PHE A 121 -17.92 2.77 -14.26
CA PHE A 121 -17.40 2.59 -12.91
C PHE A 121 -17.76 3.75 -11.98
N LYS A 122 -17.61 5.01 -12.43
CA LYS A 122 -17.96 6.19 -11.62
C LYS A 122 -19.46 6.27 -11.26
N LEU A 123 -20.32 5.70 -12.08
CA LEU A 123 -21.76 5.67 -11.83
C LEU A 123 -22.15 4.59 -10.81
N THR A 124 -21.32 3.57 -10.60
CA THR A 124 -21.59 2.53 -9.59
C THR A 124 -21.32 3.04 -8.16
N ALA A 125 -21.91 2.36 -7.17
CA ALA A 125 -21.62 2.62 -5.77
C ALA A 125 -20.13 2.40 -5.45
N GLN A 126 -19.52 1.37 -6.03
CA GLN A 126 -18.11 1.03 -5.89
C GLN A 126 -17.18 2.13 -6.43
N GLY A 127 -17.52 2.79 -7.54
CA GLY A 127 -16.72 3.90 -8.05
C GLY A 127 -16.78 5.14 -7.16
N ARG A 128 -17.96 5.44 -6.58
CA ARG A 128 -18.09 6.53 -5.59
C ARG A 128 -17.31 6.24 -4.31
N GLU A 129 -17.34 4.99 -3.85
CA GLU A 129 -16.55 4.52 -2.71
C GLU A 129 -15.05 4.66 -3.00
N HIS A 130 -14.58 4.15 -4.14
CA HIS A 130 -13.19 4.27 -4.58
C HIS A 130 -12.72 5.74 -4.63
N ASP A 131 -13.52 6.66 -5.17
CA ASP A 131 -13.18 8.09 -5.22
C ASP A 131 -13.14 8.75 -3.83
N ARG A 132 -13.92 8.27 -2.85
CA ARG A 132 -13.83 8.72 -1.44
C ARG A 132 -12.56 8.22 -0.78
N LEU A 133 -12.25 6.92 -0.92
CA LEU A 133 -11.05 6.31 -0.35
C LEU A 133 -9.76 6.92 -0.92
N LEU A 134 -9.74 7.23 -2.23
CA LEU A 134 -8.63 7.95 -2.84
C LEU A 134 -8.40 9.32 -2.20
N LYS A 135 -9.45 10.04 -1.76
CA LYS A 135 -9.27 11.33 -1.08
C LYS A 135 -8.58 11.17 0.26
N ILE A 136 -8.91 10.12 1.02
CA ILE A 136 -8.28 9.81 2.31
C ILE A 136 -6.79 9.48 2.09
N ILE A 137 -6.50 8.60 1.13
CA ILE A 137 -5.13 8.21 0.79
C ILE A 137 -4.31 9.42 0.32
N HIS A 138 -4.87 10.24 -0.59
CA HIS A 138 -4.18 11.43 -1.08
C HIS A 138 -3.98 12.50 -0.01
N LYS A 139 -4.87 12.59 0.99
CA LYS A 139 -4.69 13.49 2.14
C LYS A 139 -3.44 13.06 2.94
N PHE A 140 -3.26 11.77 3.16
CA PHE A 140 -2.12 11.22 3.90
C PHE A 140 -0.77 11.45 3.18
N THR A 141 -0.75 11.30 1.85
CA THR A 141 0.47 11.54 1.04
C THR A 141 0.83 13.02 0.90
N ARG A 142 -0.12 13.95 1.11
CA ARG A 142 0.09 15.41 0.95
C ARG A 142 0.34 16.15 2.27
N GLN A 143 0.08 15.52 3.40
CA GLN A 143 0.63 15.93 4.70
C GLN A 143 2.13 15.66 4.75
#